data_AF-A0A1V2QU02-F1
#
_entry.id   AF-A0A1V2QU02-F1
#
_cell.length_a   1.000
_cell.length_b   1.000
_cell.length_c   1.000
_cell.angle_alpha   90.00
_cell.angle_beta   90.00
_cell.angle_gamma   90.00
#
_symmetry.space_group_name_H-M   'P 1'
#
loop_
_entity.id
_entity.type
_entity.pdbx_description
1 polymer ?
#
loop_
_entity_poly.entity_id
_entity_poly.type
_entity_poly.pdbx_seq_one_letter_code
_entity_poly.pdbx_strand_id
1 'polypeptide(L)'
;MVQPQPTGELTPFTRSLLGATVTGLWQLAAVSDDGTIPLPGELALETDTGFVTLSCTQEGLSCREPVRRDEIRWDTEPDLAMDNLGDAEEWLGLVPLEDRANVPELPLFVAAVTGWFGVGSYRDAFALILTGRGRSLVVMTTSDFDLRCATRQEASQRAEQVAVNMNLRLIEREQRL
;
A
#
# COMPACT_ATOMS: atom_id res chain seq x y z
N MET A 1 -22.84 20.92 -16.21
CA MET A 1 -21.60 20.52 -16.89
C MET A 1 -21.26 19.12 -16.43
N VAL A 2 -21.40 18.11 -17.29
CA VAL A 2 -20.99 16.75 -16.98
C VAL A 2 -19.49 16.71 -17.23
N GLN A 3 -18.68 16.66 -16.17
CA GLN A 3 -17.25 16.42 -16.33
C GLN A 3 -17.09 15.05 -17.02
N PRO A 4 -16.24 14.94 -18.05
CA PRO A 4 -15.91 13.64 -18.61
C PRO A 4 -15.33 12.78 -17.49
N GLN A 5 -15.96 11.63 -17.23
CA GLN A 5 -15.38 10.65 -16.33
C GLN A 5 -13.99 10.30 -16.85
N PRO A 6 -12.92 10.37 -16.02
CA PRO A 6 -11.60 10.01 -16.47
C PRO A 6 -11.64 8.58 -17.01
N THR A 7 -11.38 8.48 -18.31
CA THR A 7 -11.35 7.24 -19.08
C THR A 7 -10.30 6.30 -18.51
N GLY A 8 -10.77 5.19 -17.95
CA GLY A 8 -10.14 3.86 -18.06
C GLY A 8 -8.80 3.59 -17.39
N GLU A 9 -7.99 4.57 -17.03
CA GLU A 9 -6.66 4.28 -16.48
C GLU A 9 -6.75 3.87 -15.00
N LEU A 10 -6.07 2.77 -14.69
CA LEU A 10 -5.67 2.49 -13.33
C LEU A 10 -4.73 3.62 -12.87
N THR A 11 -4.96 4.05 -11.63
CA THR A 11 -4.33 5.19 -10.96
C THR A 11 -2.79 5.13 -11.03
N PRO A 12 -2.07 6.27 -10.89
CA PRO A 12 -0.60 6.32 -10.87
C PRO A 12 0.07 5.22 -10.03
N PHE A 13 -0.56 4.78 -8.93
CA PHE A 13 -0.04 3.70 -8.09
C PHE A 13 0.30 2.41 -8.83
N THR A 14 -0.42 2.11 -9.91
CA THR A 14 -0.24 0.85 -10.65
C THR A 14 1.03 0.87 -11.48
N ARG A 15 1.39 2.06 -12.00
CA ARG A 15 2.59 2.23 -12.82
C ARG A 15 3.86 2.03 -12.01
N SER A 16 3.89 2.51 -10.76
CA SER A 16 5.05 2.36 -9.86
C SER A 16 5.37 0.91 -9.46
N LEU A 17 4.41 -0.01 -9.63
CA LEU A 17 4.54 -1.40 -9.20
C LEU A 17 4.74 -2.39 -10.36
N LEU A 18 4.20 -2.08 -11.53
CA LEU A 18 4.27 -2.98 -12.68
C LEU A 18 5.70 -3.14 -13.20
N GLY A 19 6.12 -4.40 -13.38
CA GLY A 19 7.47 -4.73 -13.83
C GLY A 19 8.52 -4.74 -12.73
N ALA A 20 8.19 -4.34 -11.50
CA ALA A 20 9.11 -4.41 -10.36
C ALA A 20 9.16 -5.82 -9.75
N THR A 21 10.28 -6.13 -9.10
CA THR A 21 10.42 -7.35 -8.28
C THR A 21 10.39 -6.97 -6.81
N VAL A 22 9.33 -7.32 -6.09
CA VAL A 22 9.22 -7.13 -4.64
C VAL A 22 10.12 -8.15 -3.94
N THR A 23 11.05 -7.67 -3.13
CA THR A 23 12.05 -8.46 -2.40
C THR A 23 11.83 -8.43 -0.89
N GLY A 24 11.16 -7.41 -0.37
CA GLY A 24 10.87 -7.24 1.06
C GLY A 24 9.58 -6.49 1.33
N LEU A 25 9.00 -6.71 2.50
CA LEU A 25 7.81 -6.02 3.00
C LEU A 25 8.08 -5.48 4.40
N TRP A 26 7.80 -4.21 4.58
CA TRP A 26 8.13 -3.47 5.78
C TRP A 26 6.97 -2.58 6.20
N GLN A 27 6.77 -2.46 7.51
CA GLN A 27 5.90 -1.44 8.07
C GLN A 27 6.76 -0.24 8.46
N LEU A 28 6.26 0.98 8.20
CA LEU A 28 6.92 2.17 8.69
C LEU A 28 6.65 2.34 10.18
N ALA A 29 7.63 2.85 10.92
CA ALA A 29 7.47 3.15 12.33
C ALA A 29 8.23 4.42 12.69
N ALA A 30 7.70 5.19 13.62
CA ALA A 30 8.48 6.18 14.34
C ALA A 30 9.30 5.45 15.43
N VAL A 31 10.58 5.77 15.52
CA VAL A 31 11.55 5.12 16.40
C VAL A 31 12.25 6.18 17.22
N SER A 32 12.33 5.95 18.53
CA SER A 32 13.07 6.75 19.48
C SER A 32 13.79 5.84 20.48
N ASP A 33 14.53 6.43 21.40
CA ASP A 33 15.16 5.67 22.50
C ASP A 33 14.12 5.00 23.43
N ASP A 34 12.91 5.55 23.50
CA ASP A 34 11.83 5.05 24.36
C ASP A 34 11.03 3.91 23.73
N GLY A 35 11.20 3.67 22.42
CA GLY A 35 10.57 2.55 21.74
C GLY A 35 10.29 2.77 20.26
N THR A 36 9.38 1.96 19.73
CA THR A 36 9.01 1.97 18.31
C THR A 36 7.50 1.93 18.18
N ILE A 37 6.95 2.85 17.41
CA ILE A 37 5.51 3.01 17.19
C ILE A 37 5.25 2.84 15.68
N PRO A 38 4.62 1.73 15.26
CA PRO A 38 4.24 1.54 13.87
C PRO A 38 3.30 2.66 13.41
N LEU A 39 3.52 3.18 12.21
CA LEU A 39 2.67 4.20 11.60
C LEU A 39 1.47 3.52 10.93
N PRO A 40 0.24 3.81 11.37
CA PRO A 40 -0.97 3.19 10.81
C PRO A 40 -1.13 3.52 9.33
N GLY A 41 -1.48 2.50 8.55
CA GLY A 41 -1.73 2.66 7.12
C GLY A 41 -0.52 2.87 6.24
N GLU A 42 0.70 2.72 6.78
CA GLU A 42 1.95 2.99 6.07
C GLU A 42 2.78 1.71 5.82
N LEU A 43 2.90 1.30 4.56
CA LEU A 43 3.63 0.11 4.12
C LEU A 43 4.73 0.48 3.13
N ALA A 44 5.93 -0.07 3.30
CA ALA A 44 7.01 0.03 2.33
C ALA A 44 7.29 -1.34 1.68
N LEU A 45 7.21 -1.37 0.35
CA LEU A 45 7.63 -2.50 -0.47
C LEU A 45 9.08 -2.27 -0.89
N GLU A 46 9.98 -3.15 -0.49
CA GLU A 46 11.33 -3.15 -1.02
C GLU A 46 11.30 -3.86 -2.37
N THR A 47 11.87 -3.20 -3.40
CA THR A 47 11.94 -3.72 -4.76
C THR A 47 13.36 -3.68 -5.30
N ASP A 48 13.57 -4.31 -6.45
CA ASP A 48 14.82 -4.24 -7.23
C ASP A 48 15.17 -2.84 -7.75
N THR A 49 14.24 -1.88 -7.69
CA THR A 49 14.45 -0.49 -8.15
C THR A 49 14.42 0.55 -7.03
N GLY A 50 14.18 0.14 -5.78
CA GLY A 50 14.02 1.04 -4.64
C GLY A 50 12.82 0.66 -3.76
N PHE A 51 12.46 1.54 -2.85
CA PHE A 51 11.31 1.38 -1.96
C PHE A 51 10.09 2.05 -2.56
N VAL A 52 9.01 1.28 -2.75
CA VAL A 52 7.69 1.81 -3.09
C VAL A 52 6.87 1.92 -1.82
N THR A 53 6.35 3.11 -1.57
CA THR A 53 5.62 3.42 -0.34
C THR A 53 4.13 3.48 -0.63
N LEU A 54 3.35 2.67 0.09
CA LEU A 54 1.89 2.67 0.05
C LEU A 54 1.36 3.31 1.32
N SER A 55 0.53 4.34 1.18
CA SER A 55 -0.19 4.95 2.29
C SER A 55 -1.69 4.83 2.10
N CYS A 56 -2.44 4.52 3.14
CA CYS A 56 -3.89 4.63 3.15
C CYS A 56 -4.35 5.66 4.15
N THR A 57 -4.88 6.76 3.63
CA THR A 57 -5.48 7.82 4.45
C THR A 57 -6.98 7.87 4.21
N GLN A 58 -7.66 8.80 4.89
CA GLN A 58 -9.07 9.12 4.60
C GLN A 58 -9.28 9.62 3.17
N GLU A 59 -8.22 10.09 2.50
CA GLU A 59 -8.26 10.55 1.11
C GLU A 59 -8.08 9.38 0.12
N GLY A 60 -7.82 8.18 0.63
CA GLY A 60 -7.69 6.94 -0.13
C GLY A 60 -6.27 6.37 -0.12
N LEU A 61 -6.03 5.44 -1.04
CA LEU A 61 -4.74 4.79 -1.20
C LEU A 61 -3.82 5.60 -2.12
N SER A 62 -2.67 5.98 -1.59
CA SER A 62 -1.57 6.60 -2.32
C SER A 62 -0.40 5.63 -2.46
N CYS A 63 0.40 5.86 -3.51
CA CYS A 63 1.58 5.08 -3.82
C CYS A 63 2.60 6.02 -4.44
N ARG A 64 3.79 6.08 -3.84
CA ARG A 64 4.88 6.89 -4.36
C ARG A 64 5.81 6.02 -5.22
N GLU A 65 6.48 6.67 -6.16
CA GLU A 65 7.46 6.01 -7.03
C GLU A 65 8.60 5.39 -6.21
N PRO A 66 9.33 4.39 -6.76
CA PRO A 66 10.49 3.83 -6.10
C PRO A 66 11.52 4.91 -5.75
N VAL A 67 11.90 4.98 -4.48
CA VAL A 67 12.95 5.89 -3.97
C VAL A 67 14.01 5.12 -3.20
N ARG A 68 15.15 5.75 -2.92
CA ARG A 68 16.13 5.15 -2.01
C ARG A 68 15.59 5.12 -0.59
N ARG A 69 16.13 4.24 0.26
CA ARG A 69 15.71 4.14 1.67
C ARG A 69 15.80 5.48 2.38
N ASP A 70 16.92 6.20 2.26
CA ASP A 70 17.16 7.50 2.90
C ASP A 70 16.23 8.63 2.42
N GLU A 71 15.57 8.43 1.29
CA GLU A 71 14.66 9.38 0.65
C GLU A 71 13.18 9.10 0.97
N ILE A 72 12.88 8.01 1.67
CA ILE A 72 11.52 7.71 2.11
C ILE A 72 11.01 8.88 2.98
N ARG A 73 9.82 9.38 2.62
CA ARG A 73 9.08 10.44 3.31
C ARG A 73 7.61 10.05 3.39
N TRP A 74 6.91 10.56 4.39
CA TRP A 74 5.54 10.14 4.66
C TRP A 74 4.57 11.28 4.96
N ASP A 75 3.27 11.00 4.84
CA ASP A 75 2.21 12.01 5.04
C ASP A 75 1.94 12.26 6.52
N THR A 76 2.01 11.21 7.35
CA THR A 76 1.71 11.27 8.79
C THR A 76 2.85 11.88 9.60
N GLU A 77 4.11 11.64 9.21
CA GLU A 77 5.32 12.15 9.90
C GLU A 77 6.34 12.69 8.87
N PRO A 78 6.08 13.85 8.24
CA PRO A 78 6.92 14.36 7.14
C PRO A 78 8.28 14.88 7.58
N ASP A 79 8.42 15.24 8.86
CA ASP A 79 9.64 15.83 9.43
C ASP A 79 10.67 14.78 9.86
N LEU A 80 10.25 13.52 10.01
CA LEU A 80 11.14 12.43 10.39
C LEU A 80 11.93 11.91 9.17
N ALA A 81 13.25 11.76 9.35
CA ALA A 81 14.13 11.14 8.37
C ALA A 81 14.30 9.64 8.65
N MET A 82 14.65 8.86 7.62
CA MET A 82 14.94 7.44 7.79
C MET A 82 16.25 7.19 8.53
N ASP A 83 16.20 6.19 9.41
CA ASP A 83 17.29 5.71 10.26
C ASP A 83 17.85 6.80 11.21
N ASN A 84 18.58 6.38 12.25
CA ASN A 84 19.11 7.31 13.24
C ASN A 84 20.31 8.09 12.65
N LEU A 85 20.14 9.40 12.45
CA LEU A 85 21.21 10.29 11.97
C LEU A 85 22.07 10.89 13.11
N GLY A 86 21.95 10.37 14.33
CA GLY A 86 22.73 10.75 15.51
C GLY A 86 22.26 12.03 16.21
N ASP A 87 21.64 12.94 15.46
CA ASP A 87 21.20 14.25 15.95
C ASP A 87 19.69 14.35 16.19
N ALA A 88 18.95 13.26 15.97
CA ALA A 88 17.49 13.23 16.06
C ALA A 88 17.03 12.38 17.26
N GLU A 89 16.14 12.95 18.09
CA GLU A 89 15.50 12.24 19.21
C GLU A 89 14.51 11.17 18.69
N GLU A 90 13.99 11.36 17.47
CA GLU A 90 13.05 10.47 16.81
C GLU A 90 13.37 10.40 15.30
N TRP A 91 13.17 9.24 14.69
CA TRP A 91 13.40 8.99 13.26
C TRP A 91 12.46 7.91 12.72
N LEU A 92 12.39 7.75 11.40
CA LEU A 92 11.64 6.68 10.75
C LEU A 92 12.47 5.40 10.67
N GLY A 93 11.86 4.29 11.05
CA GLY A 93 12.38 2.94 10.87
C GLY A 93 11.52 2.10 9.93
N LEU A 94 12.15 1.11 9.29
CA LEU A 94 11.44 0.00 8.68
C LEU A 94 11.46 -1.18 9.63
N VAL A 95 10.28 -1.59 10.11
CA VAL A 95 10.13 -2.76 10.97
C VAL A 95 9.49 -3.93 10.22
N PRO A 96 9.77 -5.17 10.62
CA PRO A 96 9.06 -6.34 10.12
C PRO A 96 7.53 -6.16 10.16
N LEU A 97 6.85 -6.43 9.05
CA LEU A 97 5.39 -6.53 9.06
C LEU A 97 4.96 -7.67 9.99
N GLU A 98 4.04 -7.39 10.92
CA GLU A 98 3.60 -8.36 11.92
C GLU A 98 2.79 -9.53 11.31
N ASP A 99 1.96 -9.26 10.29
CA ASP A 99 1.05 -10.23 9.69
C ASP A 99 1.71 -11.07 8.58
N ARG A 100 2.78 -11.79 8.93
CA ARG A 100 3.58 -12.60 7.98
C ARG A 100 2.86 -13.86 7.50
N ALA A 101 1.80 -14.30 8.18
CA ALA A 101 1.13 -15.55 7.87
C ALA A 101 0.52 -15.57 6.45
N ASN A 102 0.14 -14.40 5.94
CA ASN A 102 -0.49 -14.22 4.64
C ASN A 102 0.48 -13.71 3.55
N VAL A 103 1.76 -13.55 3.88
CA VAL A 103 2.77 -13.06 2.95
C VAL A 103 3.26 -14.22 2.07
N PRO A 104 3.15 -14.15 0.73
CA PRO A 104 3.77 -15.14 -0.14
C PRO A 104 5.29 -15.07 -0.03
N GLU A 105 5.98 -16.19 -0.30
CA GLU A 105 7.44 -16.18 -0.38
C GLU A 105 7.96 -15.17 -1.42
N LEU A 106 8.87 -14.32 -0.97
CA LEU A 106 9.58 -13.34 -1.79
C LEU A 106 10.89 -13.96 -2.32
N PRO A 107 11.37 -13.57 -3.52
CA PRO A 107 10.93 -12.42 -4.33
C PRO A 107 9.68 -12.69 -5.19
N LEU A 108 8.89 -11.63 -5.45
CA LEU A 108 7.70 -11.62 -6.28
C LEU A 108 7.83 -10.61 -7.43
N PHE A 109 7.95 -11.09 -8.67
CA PHE A 109 7.87 -10.24 -9.87
C PHE A 109 6.42 -9.83 -10.15
N VAL A 110 6.14 -8.54 -10.27
CA VAL A 110 4.79 -7.99 -10.45
C VAL A 110 4.46 -7.87 -11.94
N ALA A 111 3.71 -8.85 -12.46
CA ALA A 111 3.22 -8.86 -13.84
C ALA A 111 1.84 -8.20 -13.99
N ALA A 112 1.07 -8.14 -12.91
CA ALA A 112 -0.23 -7.51 -12.88
C ALA A 112 -0.51 -6.87 -11.52
N VAL A 113 -1.25 -5.77 -11.54
CA VAL A 113 -1.79 -5.09 -10.36
C VAL A 113 -3.30 -5.06 -10.51
N THR A 114 -4.00 -5.66 -9.55
CA THR A 114 -5.46 -5.63 -9.46
C THR A 114 -5.85 -4.83 -8.23
N GLY A 115 -6.92 -4.04 -8.32
CA GLY A 115 -7.46 -3.35 -7.15
C GLY A 115 -8.99 -3.41 -7.09
N TRP A 116 -9.51 -3.41 -5.86
CA TRP A 116 -10.93 -3.25 -5.58
C TRP A 116 -11.21 -1.82 -5.13
N PHE A 117 -12.16 -1.17 -5.80
CA PHE A 117 -12.52 0.22 -5.57
C PHE A 117 -14.02 0.38 -5.35
N GLY A 118 -14.39 1.22 -4.40
CA GLY A 118 -15.75 1.73 -4.27
C GLY A 118 -15.88 3.01 -5.08
N VAL A 119 -16.92 3.13 -5.91
CA VAL A 119 -17.17 4.32 -6.72
C VAL A 119 -18.59 4.84 -6.49
N GLY A 120 -18.69 6.13 -6.15
CA GLY A 120 -19.91 6.89 -5.95
C GLY A 120 -19.65 8.40 -6.08
N SER A 121 -20.11 9.20 -5.11
CA SER A 121 -19.75 10.62 -5.01
C SER A 121 -18.27 10.85 -4.74
N TYR A 122 -17.58 9.84 -4.20
CA TYR A 122 -16.14 9.75 -3.98
C TYR A 122 -15.65 8.37 -4.45
N ARG A 123 -14.33 8.17 -4.49
CA ARG A 123 -13.70 6.90 -4.87
C ARG A 123 -12.76 6.46 -3.75
N ASP A 124 -12.99 5.25 -3.25
CA ASP A 124 -12.13 4.61 -2.26
C ASP A 124 -11.49 3.35 -2.81
N ALA A 125 -10.29 3.04 -2.34
CA ALA A 125 -9.58 1.80 -2.62
C ALA A 125 -9.58 0.92 -1.36
N PHE A 126 -9.91 -0.36 -1.52
CA PHE A 126 -10.05 -1.30 -0.40
C PHE A 126 -8.91 -2.32 -0.32
N ALA A 127 -8.41 -2.75 -1.48
CA ALA A 127 -7.24 -3.63 -1.54
C ALA A 127 -6.53 -3.55 -2.88
N LEU A 128 -5.25 -3.92 -2.87
CA LEU A 128 -4.40 -4.17 -4.03
C LEU A 128 -3.93 -5.62 -4.03
N ILE A 129 -3.79 -6.18 -5.21
CA ILE A 129 -3.24 -7.52 -5.44
C ILE A 129 -2.10 -7.38 -6.45
N LEU A 130 -0.88 -7.72 -6.02
CA LEU A 130 0.29 -7.80 -6.87
C LEU A 130 0.47 -9.26 -7.28
N THR A 131 0.38 -9.55 -8.58
CA THR A 131 0.38 -10.92 -9.09
C THR A 131 1.62 -11.21 -9.93
N GLY A 132 2.25 -12.36 -9.67
CA GLY A 132 3.43 -12.85 -10.37
C GLY A 132 3.46 -14.37 -10.48
N ARG A 133 3.51 -14.92 -11.70
CA ARG A 133 3.64 -16.37 -12.00
C ARG A 133 2.94 -17.30 -10.99
N GLY A 134 1.63 -17.10 -10.77
CA GLY A 134 0.80 -17.96 -9.90
C GLY A 134 0.86 -17.63 -8.40
N ARG A 135 1.61 -16.60 -8.00
CA ARG A 135 1.64 -16.05 -6.63
C ARG A 135 0.97 -14.68 -6.63
N SER A 136 0.32 -14.35 -5.52
CA SER A 136 -0.28 -13.02 -5.32
C SER A 136 0.03 -12.52 -3.92
N LEU A 137 0.48 -11.27 -3.82
CA LEU A 137 0.52 -10.51 -2.58
C LEU A 137 -0.71 -9.62 -2.55
N VAL A 138 -1.57 -9.77 -1.54
CA VAL A 138 -2.72 -8.90 -1.34
C VAL A 138 -2.43 -7.95 -0.18
N VAL A 139 -2.51 -6.66 -0.45
CA VAL A 139 -2.42 -5.60 0.55
C VAL A 139 -3.82 -4.99 0.69
N MET A 140 -4.41 -5.03 1.88
CA MET A 140 -5.75 -4.49 2.13
C MET A 140 -5.74 -3.49 3.28
N THR A 141 -6.69 -2.56 3.24
CA THR A 141 -6.94 -1.61 4.32
C THR A 141 -7.92 -2.23 5.33
N THR A 142 -7.67 -2.02 6.62
CA THR A 142 -8.58 -2.43 7.68
C THR A 142 -9.51 -1.27 8.12
N SER A 143 -10.36 -1.51 9.12
CA SER A 143 -11.23 -0.48 9.73
C SER A 143 -10.47 0.70 10.33
N ASP A 144 -9.22 0.46 10.73
CA ASP A 144 -8.39 1.41 11.47
C ASP A 144 -7.30 2.02 10.57
N PHE A 145 -7.51 1.96 9.25
CA PHE A 145 -6.57 2.35 8.18
C PHE A 145 -5.27 1.54 8.13
N ASP A 146 -5.05 0.58 9.03
CA ASP A 146 -3.88 -0.31 8.95
C ASP A 146 -3.85 -1.10 7.64
N LEU A 147 -2.72 -1.03 6.93
CA LEU A 147 -2.43 -1.87 5.77
C LEU A 147 -1.90 -3.22 6.24
N ARG A 148 -2.54 -4.31 5.79
CA ARG A 148 -2.09 -5.67 6.12
C ARG A 148 -2.05 -6.58 4.90
N CYS A 149 -1.30 -7.67 5.03
CA CYS A 149 -1.35 -8.77 4.09
C CYS A 149 -2.59 -9.62 4.34
N ALA A 150 -3.24 -10.07 3.27
CA ALA A 150 -4.45 -10.89 3.39
C ALA A 150 -4.54 -11.93 2.27
N THR A 151 -5.53 -12.80 2.38
CA THR A 151 -5.95 -13.61 1.24
C THR A 151 -6.82 -12.81 0.29
N ARG A 152 -6.90 -13.25 -0.98
CA ARG A 152 -7.82 -12.65 -1.96
C ARG A 152 -9.29 -12.71 -1.48
N GLN A 153 -9.68 -13.81 -0.82
CA GLN A 153 -11.04 -13.99 -0.33
C GLN A 153 -11.40 -12.97 0.76
N GLU A 154 -10.54 -12.81 1.78
CA GLU A 154 -10.77 -11.85 2.87
C GLU A 154 -10.88 -10.42 2.36
N ALA A 155 -9.98 -10.03 1.46
CA ALA A 155 -9.97 -8.70 0.89
C ALA A 155 -11.21 -8.44 0.00
N SER A 156 -11.70 -9.44 -0.75
CA SER A 156 -12.97 -9.33 -1.50
C SER A 156 -14.16 -9.15 -0.57
N GLN A 157 -14.28 -10.00 0.46
CA GLN A 157 -15.37 -9.93 1.44
C GLN A 157 -15.39 -8.57 2.16
N ARG A 158 -14.20 -8.07 2.53
CA ARG A 158 -14.07 -6.76 3.16
C ARG A 158 -14.47 -5.64 2.20
N ALA A 159 -13.98 -5.66 0.96
CA ALA A 159 -14.31 -4.65 -0.04
C ALA A 159 -15.82 -4.59 -0.32
N GLU A 160 -16.49 -5.74 -0.42
CA GLU A 160 -17.95 -5.84 -0.53
C GLU A 160 -18.65 -5.21 0.67
N GLN A 161 -18.25 -5.58 1.89
CA GLN A 161 -18.86 -5.06 3.11
C GLN A 161 -18.73 -3.54 3.23
N VAL A 162 -17.54 -2.99 2.95
CA VAL A 162 -17.29 -1.54 3.03
C VAL A 162 -18.07 -0.82 1.94
N ALA A 163 -18.06 -1.32 0.70
CA ALA A 163 -18.81 -0.71 -0.40
C ALA A 163 -20.32 -0.65 -0.09
N VAL A 164 -20.91 -1.73 0.45
CA VAL A 164 -22.32 -1.75 0.87
C VAL A 164 -22.59 -0.73 1.97
N ASN A 165 -21.78 -0.70 3.02
CA ASN A 165 -21.96 0.21 4.16
C ASN A 165 -21.87 1.69 3.75
N MET A 166 -21.04 1.99 2.75
CA MET A 166 -20.82 3.34 2.25
C MET A 166 -21.74 3.70 1.06
N ASN A 167 -22.63 2.80 0.66
CA ASN A 167 -23.51 2.95 -0.51
C ASN A 167 -22.72 3.25 -1.81
N LEU A 168 -21.61 2.55 -2.00
CA LEU A 168 -20.72 2.65 -3.16
C LEU A 168 -20.91 1.46 -4.10
N ARG A 169 -20.68 1.69 -5.39
CA ARG A 169 -20.56 0.59 -6.36
C ARG A 169 -19.16 0.01 -6.30
N LEU A 170 -19.04 -1.25 -5.91
CA LEU A 170 -17.77 -1.97 -5.97
C LEU A 170 -17.38 -2.25 -7.44
N ILE A 171 -16.12 -2.00 -7.76
CA ILE A 171 -15.51 -2.37 -9.05
C ILE A 171 -14.14 -3.03 -8.80
N GLU A 172 -13.85 -4.05 -9.60
CA GLU A 172 -12.51 -4.62 -9.72
C GLU A 172 -11.87 -4.08 -10.99
N ARG A 173 -10.59 -3.69 -10.91
CA ARG A 173 -9.80 -3.26 -12.07
C ARG A 173 -8.45 -3.92 -12.05
N GLU A 174 -7.98 -4.36 -13.21
CA GLU A 174 -6.67 -4.99 -13.39
C GLU A 174 -5.87 -4.28 -14.48
N GLN A 175 -4.57 -4.09 -14.23
CA GLN A 175 -3.58 -3.67 -15.23
C GLN A 175 -2.50 -4.74 -15.31
N ARG A 176 -2.02 -4.98 -16.52
CA ARG A 176 -0.91 -5.89 -16.82
C ARG A 176 0.24 -5.14 -17.48
N LEU A 177 1.44 -5.69 -17.32
CA LEU A 177 2.66 -5.29 -18.03
C LEU A 177 2.55 -5.59 -19.54
#